data_AF-A0A9X1NVK8-F1
#
_entry.id   AF-A0A9X1NVK8-F1
#
_cell.length_a   1.000
_cell.length_b   1.000
_cell.length_c   1.000
_cell.angle_alpha   90.00
_cell.angle_beta   90.00
_cell.angle_gamma   90.00
#
_symmetry.space_group_name_H-M   'P 1'
#
loop_
_entity.id
_entity.type
_entity.pdbx_description
1 polymer ?
#
loop_
_entity_poly.entity_id
_entity_poly.type
_entity_poly.pdbx_seq_one_letter_code
_entity_poly.pdbx_strand_id
1 'polypeptide(L)'
;MARPTHVYTIDYVASLIGENIELLQKIANNSDNIDYGEMIHVHDGSEEGITTFTDRGIESLQEFLADIRTWDGGVRQFLIDEQCDPERIERIMADQPKS
;
A
#
# COMPACT_ATOMS: atom_id res chain seq x y z
N MET A 1 19.65 11.00 -2.95
CA MET A 1 18.51 11.12 -3.89
C MET A 1 18.11 12.59 -4.00
N ALA A 2 17.51 12.98 -5.12
CA ALA A 2 16.89 14.31 -5.22
C ALA A 2 15.70 14.36 -4.26
N ARG A 3 15.43 15.55 -3.69
CA ARG A 3 14.26 15.71 -2.82
C ARG A 3 12.99 15.52 -3.65
N PRO A 4 12.01 14.72 -3.19
CA PRO A 4 10.72 14.62 -3.86
C PRO A 4 10.11 16.01 -4.07
N THR A 5 9.60 16.24 -5.27
CA THR A 5 8.90 17.49 -5.64
C THR A 5 7.42 17.29 -5.88
N HIS A 6 7.00 16.02 -5.97
CA HIS A 6 5.63 15.58 -6.18
C HIS A 6 5.35 14.41 -5.25
N VAL A 7 4.08 14.25 -4.88
CA VAL A 7 3.56 13.10 -4.16
C VAL A 7 2.26 12.66 -4.83
N TYR A 8 1.93 11.38 -4.66
CA TYR A 8 0.79 10.73 -5.29
C TYR A 8 -0.12 10.17 -4.22
N THR A 9 -1.41 10.44 -4.33
CA THR A 9 -2.41 9.93 -3.40
C THR A 9 -2.57 8.42 -3.54
N ILE A 10 -2.89 7.72 -2.45
CA ILE A 10 -2.96 6.25 -2.44
C ILE A 10 -3.94 5.66 -3.46
N ASP A 11 -5.03 6.37 -3.76
CA ASP A 11 -6.01 6.01 -4.79
C ASP A 11 -5.43 6.13 -6.21
N TYR A 12 -4.64 7.17 -6.47
CA TYR A 12 -3.92 7.32 -7.73
C TYR A 12 -2.84 6.24 -7.86
N VAL A 13 -2.09 5.96 -6.80
CA VAL A 13 -1.08 4.89 -6.80
C VAL A 13 -1.73 3.53 -7.07
N ALA A 14 -2.83 3.18 -6.39
CA ALA A 14 -3.58 1.95 -6.64
C ALA A 14 -3.93 1.78 -8.13
N SER A 15 -4.45 2.86 -8.73
CA SER A 15 -4.78 2.90 -10.16
C SER A 15 -3.53 2.79 -11.05
N LEU A 16 -2.43 3.43 -10.67
CA LEU A 16 -1.17 3.46 -11.41
C LEU A 16 -0.50 2.08 -11.47
N ILE A 17 -0.49 1.34 -10.36
CA ILE A 17 0.17 0.02 -10.27
C ILE A 17 -0.78 -1.16 -10.45
N GLY A 18 -2.07 -0.91 -10.63
CA GLY A 18 -3.08 -1.96 -10.89
C GLY A 18 -3.37 -2.83 -9.67
N GLU A 19 -3.33 -2.26 -8.47
CA GLU A 19 -3.53 -2.97 -7.20
C GLU A 19 -4.82 -2.53 -6.52
N ASN A 20 -5.35 -3.40 -5.65
CA ASN A 20 -6.52 -3.06 -4.84
C ASN A 20 -6.15 -1.97 -3.80
N ILE A 21 -6.93 -0.89 -3.75
CA ILE A 21 -6.69 0.23 -2.82
C ILE A 21 -6.73 -0.19 -1.34
N GLU A 22 -7.62 -1.11 -0.96
CA GLU A 22 -7.74 -1.59 0.42
C GLU A 22 -6.52 -2.40 0.85
N LEU A 23 -5.84 -3.08 -0.07
CA LEU A 23 -4.54 -3.72 0.17
C LEU A 23 -3.46 -2.67 0.43
N LEU A 24 -3.36 -1.66 -0.43
CA LEU A 24 -2.35 -0.60 -0.26
C LEU A 24 -2.55 0.15 1.05
N GLN A 25 -3.80 0.45 1.42
CA GLN A 25 -4.12 1.04 2.72
C GLN A 25 -3.66 0.15 3.88
N LYS A 26 -3.82 -1.17 3.76
CA LYS A 26 -3.40 -2.08 4.81
C LYS A 26 -1.88 -2.13 4.94
N ILE A 27 -1.16 -2.12 3.83
CA ILE A 27 0.32 -2.00 3.81
C ILE A 27 0.74 -0.67 4.44
N ALA A 28 0.11 0.44 4.06
CA ALA A 28 0.44 1.77 4.52
C ALA A 28 0.12 2.03 6.01
N ASN A 29 -0.69 1.20 6.65
CA ASN A 29 -0.98 1.30 8.09
C ASN A 29 0.26 1.03 8.96
N ASN A 30 1.26 0.34 8.43
CA ASN A 30 2.55 0.18 9.08
C ASN A 30 3.61 0.91 8.26
N SER A 31 4.15 2.00 8.81
CA SER A 31 5.18 2.80 8.14
C SER A 31 6.46 2.03 7.86
N ASP A 32 6.72 0.94 8.58
CA ASP A 32 7.93 0.13 8.40
C ASP A 32 7.88 -0.72 7.12
N ASN A 33 6.72 -0.82 6.48
CA ASN A 33 6.57 -1.52 5.20
C ASN A 33 7.12 -0.70 4.02
N ILE A 34 7.34 0.60 4.20
CA ILE A 34 7.76 1.53 3.15
C ILE A 34 9.03 2.25 3.59
N ASP A 35 9.92 2.52 2.64
CA ASP A 35 11.13 3.28 2.89
C ASP A 35 10.85 4.60 3.64
N TYR A 36 11.70 4.87 4.64
CA TYR A 36 11.53 6.02 5.52
C TYR A 36 11.53 7.35 4.73
N GLY A 37 10.47 8.14 4.92
CA GLY A 37 10.29 9.43 4.25
C GLY A 37 9.65 9.35 2.87
N GLU A 38 9.34 8.14 2.37
CA GLU A 38 8.74 7.93 1.06
C GLU A 38 7.22 7.77 1.10
N MET A 39 6.66 7.48 2.29
CA MET A 39 5.24 7.64 2.62
C MET A 39 5.03 8.94 3.38
N ILE A 40 4.24 9.86 2.80
CA ILE A 40 4.02 11.20 3.31
C ILE A 40 2.56 11.37 3.68
N HIS A 41 2.31 11.74 4.94
CA HIS A 41 0.99 12.10 5.42
C HIS A 41 0.73 13.60 5.16
N VAL A 42 -0.34 13.92 4.43
CA VAL A 42 -0.70 15.28 4.05
C VAL A 42 -1.98 15.70 4.79
N HIS A 43 -1.92 16.78 5.56
CA HIS A 43 -3.10 17.39 6.16
C HIS A 43 -3.78 18.31 5.15
N ASP A 44 -4.97 17.92 4.70
CA ASP A 44 -5.77 18.62 3.69
C ASP A 44 -6.92 19.45 4.29
N GLY A 45 -6.98 19.55 5.63
CA GLY A 45 -8.05 20.20 6.38
C GLY A 45 -9.14 19.24 6.88
N SER A 46 -9.10 17.97 6.49
CA SER A 46 -9.80 16.90 7.21
C SER A 46 -9.08 16.55 8.51
N GLU A 47 -9.77 15.88 9.44
CA GLU A 47 -9.20 15.41 10.71
C GLU A 47 -8.11 14.35 10.45
N GLU A 48 -8.38 13.44 9.51
CA GLU A 48 -7.54 12.28 9.24
C GLU A 48 -6.42 12.55 8.23
N GLY A 49 -6.52 13.61 7.41
CA GLY A 49 -5.57 13.84 6.31
C GLY A 49 -5.62 12.73 5.24
N ILE A 50 -4.58 12.71 4.39
CA ILE A 50 -4.44 11.71 3.32
C ILE A 50 -3.03 11.11 3.30
N THR A 51 -2.95 9.82 2.99
CA THR A 51 -1.68 9.12 2.76
C THR A 51 -1.25 9.27 1.31
N THR A 52 0.00 9.69 1.11
CA THR A 52 0.61 9.90 -0.20
C THR A 52 1.98 9.23 -0.28
N PHE A 53 2.47 9.00 -1.50
CA PHE A 53 3.76 8.38 -1.78
C PHE A 53 4.59 9.24 -2.72
N THR A 54 5.90 9.21 -2.57
CA THR A 54 6.85 9.74 -3.56
C THR A 54 7.01 8.73 -4.72
N ASP A 55 7.79 9.08 -5.75
CA ASP A 55 8.16 8.10 -6.80
C ASP A 55 8.89 6.88 -6.20
N ARG A 56 9.86 7.10 -5.29
CA ARG A 56 10.56 6.00 -4.60
C ARG A 56 9.62 5.22 -3.66
N GLY A 57 8.64 5.88 -3.05
CA GLY A 57 7.63 5.23 -2.23
C GLY A 57 6.77 4.25 -3.02
N ILE A 58 6.44 4.60 -4.28
CA ILE A 58 5.75 3.70 -5.19
C ILE A 58 6.63 2.49 -5.54
N GLU A 59 7.92 2.70 -5.82
CA GLU A 59 8.86 1.59 -6.07
C GLU A 59 8.97 0.66 -4.85
N SER A 60 9.15 1.23 -3.65
CA SER A 60 9.21 0.50 -2.37
C SER A 60 7.93 -0.31 -2.13
N LEU A 61 6.77 0.25 -2.44
CA LEU A 61 5.49 -0.44 -2.36
C LEU A 61 5.41 -1.63 -3.34
N GLN A 62 5.88 -1.47 -4.57
CA GLN A 62 5.93 -2.55 -5.56
C GLN A 62 6.91 -3.67 -5.17
N GLU A 63 8.07 -3.30 -4.61
CA GLU A 63 9.05 -4.23 -4.04
C GLU A 63 8.41 -5.05 -2.90
N PHE A 64 7.77 -4.38 -1.95
CA PHE A 64 7.11 -5.03 -0.82
C PHE A 64 5.95 -5.96 -1.26
N LEU A 65 5.15 -5.53 -2.24
CA LEU A 65 4.10 -6.37 -2.84
C LEU A 65 4.68 -7.60 -3.52
N ALA A 66 5.79 -7.46 -4.25
CA ALA A 66 6.48 -8.58 -4.86
C ALA A 66 6.96 -9.58 -3.79
N ASP A 67 7.51 -9.08 -2.69
CA ASP A 67 7.98 -9.90 -1.58
C ASP A 67 6.82 -10.66 -0.92
N ILE A 68 5.74 -9.98 -0.52
CA ILE A 68 4.55 -10.60 0.10
C ILE A 68 4.01 -11.74 -0.78
N ARG A 69 3.99 -11.56 -2.10
CA ARG A 69 3.50 -12.58 -3.04
C ARG A 69 4.34 -13.85 -3.05
N THR A 70 5.59 -13.79 -2.61
CA THR A 70 6.48 -14.97 -2.50
C THR A 70 6.43 -15.64 -1.12
N TRP A 71 5.83 -15.00 -0.12
CA TRP A 71 5.72 -15.57 1.22
C TRP A 71 4.77 -16.76 1.26
N ASP A 72 4.95 -17.63 2.26
CA ASP A 72 4.03 -18.75 2.49
C ASP A 72 2.63 -18.22 2.84
N GLY A 73 1.64 -18.61 2.04
CA GLY A 73 0.27 -18.07 2.12
C GLY A 73 0.06 -16.67 1.50
N GLY A 74 1.13 -16.05 0.99
CA GLY A 74 1.09 -14.84 0.15
C GLY A 74 0.35 -13.64 0.77
N VAL A 75 -0.32 -12.86 -0.09
CA VAL A 75 -1.11 -11.68 0.30
C VAL A 75 -2.19 -12.03 1.33
N ARG A 76 -2.82 -13.21 1.22
CA ARG A 76 -3.85 -13.62 2.18
C ARG A 76 -3.27 -13.77 3.58
N GLN A 77 -2.13 -14.44 3.73
CA GLN A 77 -1.50 -14.65 5.03
C GLN A 77 -1.03 -13.32 5.64
N PHE A 78 -0.41 -12.45 4.84
CA PHE A 78 -0.06 -11.09 5.27
C PHE A 78 -1.27 -10.34 5.87
N LEU A 79 -2.43 -10.37 5.19
CA LEU A 79 -3.62 -9.69 5.69
C LEU A 79 -4.14 -10.30 7.01
N ILE A 80 -4.02 -11.62 7.19
CA ILE A 80 -4.39 -12.30 8.44
C ILE A 80 -3.45 -11.87 9.58
N ASP A 81 -2.15 -11.86 9.32
CA ASP A 81 -1.12 -11.48 10.31
C ASP A 81 -1.28 -10.02 10.74
N GLU A 82 -1.67 -9.17 9.79
CA GLU A 82 -2.03 -7.78 10.01
C GLU A 82 -3.42 -7.59 10.67
N GLN A 83 -4.10 -8.66 11.07
CA GLN A 83 -5.42 -8.64 11.73
C GLN A 83 -6.47 -7.90 10.88
N CYS A 84 -6.45 -8.11 9.56
CA CYS A 84 -7.47 -7.58 8.65
C CYS A 84 -8.79 -8.33 8.82
N ASP A 85 -9.91 -7.60 8.72
CA ASP A 85 -11.24 -8.21 8.83
C ASP A 85 -11.46 -9.28 7.75
N PRO A 86 -12.04 -10.45 8.06
CA PRO A 86 -12.24 -11.53 7.08
C PRO A 86 -13.01 -11.11 5.83
N GLU A 87 -14.05 -10.28 5.98
CA GLU A 87 -14.82 -9.76 4.84
C GLU A 87 -13.95 -8.87 3.93
N ARG A 88 -13.07 -8.07 4.55
CA ARG A 88 -12.13 -7.21 3.84
C ARG A 88 -11.09 -8.03 3.08
N ILE A 89 -10.59 -9.11 3.69
CA ILE A 89 -9.68 -10.06 3.04
C ILE A 89 -10.32 -10.63 1.77
N GLU A 90 -11.57 -11.10 1.84
CA GLU A 90 -12.21 -11.68 0.65
C GLU A 90 -12.41 -10.64 -0.46
N ARG A 91 -12.72 -9.37 -0.14
CA ARG A 91 -12.79 -8.30 -1.14
C ARG A 91 -11.43 -8.03 -1.78
N ILE A 92 -10.36 -7.92 -0.99
CA ILE A 92 -9.00 -7.71 -1.51
C ILE A 92 -8.56 -8.88 -2.39
N MET A 93 -8.83 -10.12 -1.96
CA MET A 93 -8.45 -11.31 -2.69
C MET A 93 -9.24 -11.51 -3.98
N ALA A 94 -10.48 -11.02 -4.07
CA ALA A 94 -11.27 -11.06 -5.30
C ALA A 94 -10.66 -10.20 -6.43
N ASP A 95 -9.97 -9.12 -6.06
CA ASP A 95 -9.32 -8.19 -6.98
C ASP A 95 -7.85 -8.56 -7.26
N GLN A 96 -7.31 -9.62 -6.61
CA GLN A 96 -5.93 -10.04 -6.87
C GLN A 96 -5.76 -10.46 -8.34
N PRO A 97 -4.64 -10.09 -8.98
CA PRO A 97 -4.32 -10.57 -10.32
C PRO A 97 -4.31 -12.10 -10.31
N LYS A 98 -5.13 -12.72 -11.16
CA LYS A 98 -5.05 -14.16 -11.39
C LYS A 98 -3.75 -14.42 -12.15
N SER A 99 -2.80 -15.06 -11.47
CA SER A 99 -1.57 -15.59 -12.08
C SER A 99 -1.88 -16.48 -13.28
#